data_AF-A0A239J6D9-F1
#
_entry.id   AF-A0A239J6D9-F1
#
_cell.length_a   1.000
_cell.length_b   1.000
_cell.length_c   1.000
_cell.angle_alpha   90.00
_cell.angle_beta   90.00
_cell.angle_gamma   90.00
#
_symmetry.space_group_name_H-M   'P 1'
#
loop_
_entity.id
_entity.type
_entity.pdbx_description
1 polymer ?
#
loop_
_entity_poly.entity_id
_entity_poly.type
_entity_poly.pdbx_seq_one_letter_code
_entity_poly.pdbx_strand_id
1 'polypeptide(L)'
;MVVITIKLMDMLPEPWSILIAIAISSFLPALWFATNVIIVDEEHKTIFDGVWTMGKKLGKPVKYHSIEKIFLNKVKTKQTMYSLSNQSNVVANHEYRAYLKLDNGDKYFLFSHPLEERAEEKVTKIREKLALK
;
A
#
# COMPACT_ATOMS: atom_id res chain seq x y z
N MET A 1 -6.06 -15.64 -13.14
CA MET A 1 -5.66 -14.60 -14.10
C MET A 1 -5.02 -15.20 -15.35
N VAL A 2 -4.02 -16.09 -15.21
CA VAL A 2 -3.29 -16.73 -16.34
C VAL A 2 -4.19 -17.49 -17.33
N VAL A 3 -5.25 -18.15 -16.87
CA VAL A 3 -6.14 -18.96 -17.73
C VAL A 3 -6.97 -18.09 -18.70
N ILE A 4 -7.33 -16.86 -18.28
CA ILE A 4 -8.15 -15.95 -19.10
C ILE A 4 -7.30 -15.33 -20.21
N THR A 5 -6.03 -15.01 -19.91
CA THR A 5 -5.08 -14.46 -20.89
C THR A 5 -4.76 -15.43 -22.03
N ILE A 6 -4.70 -16.74 -21.76
CA ILE A 6 -4.40 -17.75 -22.79
C ILE A 6 -5.55 -17.88 -23.79
N LYS A 7 -6.80 -17.99 -23.31
CA LYS A 7 -7.98 -18.10 -24.18
C LYS A 7 -8.21 -16.88 -25.09
N LEU A 8 -7.82 -15.69 -24.64
CA LEU A 8 -7.92 -14.47 -25.44
C LEU A 8 -6.86 -14.42 -26.56
N MET A 9 -5.67 -14.97 -26.30
CA MET A 9 -4.57 -15.03 -27.27
C MET A 9 -4.83 -16.02 -28.41
N ASP A 10 -5.57 -17.11 -28.14
CA ASP A 10 -5.94 -18.11 -29.15
C ASP A 10 -7.02 -17.63 -30.14
N MET A 11 -7.76 -16.55 -29.82
CA MET A 11 -8.82 -15.99 -30.67
C MET A 11 -8.32 -14.91 -31.66
N LEU A 12 -7.09 -14.43 -31.51
CA LEU A 12 -6.53 -13.33 -32.29
C LEU A 12 -5.44 -13.84 -33.25
N PRO A 13 -5.26 -13.22 -34.44
CA PRO A 13 -4.19 -13.61 -35.34
C PRO A 13 -2.82 -13.45 -34.68
N GLU A 14 -1.92 -14.42 -34.88
CA GLU A 14 -0.59 -14.52 -34.26
C GLU A 14 0.18 -13.20 -34.08
N PRO A 15 0.29 -12.30 -35.08
CA PRO A 15 1.04 -11.05 -34.91
C PRO A 15 0.43 -10.10 -33.88
N TRP A 16 -0.90 -10.07 -33.76
CA TRP A 16 -1.60 -9.21 -32.78
C TRP A 16 -1.49 -9.76 -31.37
N SER A 17 -1.56 -11.08 -31.21
CA SER A 17 -1.36 -11.76 -29.92
C SER A 17 0.03 -11.50 -29.36
N ILE A 18 1.06 -11.52 -30.21
CA ILE A 18 2.45 -11.21 -29.83
C ILE A 18 2.57 -9.74 -29.39
N LEU A 19 2.00 -8.80 -30.15
CA LEU A 19 2.06 -7.37 -29.80
C LEU A 19 1.35 -7.09 -28.45
N ILE A 20 0.20 -7.71 -28.22
CA ILE A 20 -0.54 -7.59 -26.95
C ILE A 20 0.25 -8.22 -25.80
N ALA A 21 0.89 -9.38 -26.01
CA ALA A 21 1.75 -10.02 -25.02
C ALA A 21 2.88 -9.11 -24.55
N ILE A 22 3.57 -8.48 -25.51
CA ILE A 22 4.69 -7.56 -25.25
C ILE A 22 4.19 -6.30 -24.52
N ALA A 23 3.04 -5.77 -24.91
CA ALA A 23 2.46 -4.60 -24.24
C ALA A 23 2.09 -4.90 -22.79
N ILE A 24 1.45 -6.04 -22.52
CA ILE A 24 1.06 -6.45 -21.16
C ILE A 24 2.29 -6.74 -20.29
N SER A 25 3.27 -7.48 -20.83
CA SER A 25 4.49 -7.83 -20.07
C SER A 25 5.32 -6.60 -19.70
N SER A 26 5.27 -5.55 -20.53
CA SER A 26 5.93 -4.27 -20.25
C SER A 26 5.19 -3.43 -19.19
N PHE A 27 3.87 -3.61 -19.05
CA PHE A 27 3.04 -2.84 -18.12
C PHE A 27 2.92 -3.47 -16.73
N LEU A 28 3.02 -4.81 -16.63
CA LEU A 28 2.92 -5.53 -15.36
C LEU A 28 3.95 -5.08 -14.30
N PRO A 29 5.23 -4.83 -14.64
CA PRO A 29 6.20 -4.29 -13.68
C PRO A 29 5.75 -2.95 -13.11
N ALA A 30 5.16 -2.06 -13.92
CA ALA A 30 4.72 -0.74 -13.46
C ALA A 30 3.61 -0.83 -12.40
N LEU A 31 2.73 -1.82 -12.49
CA LEU A 31 1.73 -2.12 -11.47
C LEU A 31 2.37 -2.69 -10.20
N TRP A 32 3.45 -3.46 -10.31
CA TRP A 32 4.16 -4.01 -9.16
C TRP A 32 4.95 -2.94 -8.38
N PHE A 33 5.51 -1.95 -9.08
CA PHE A 33 6.20 -0.81 -8.47
C PHE A 33 5.23 0.26 -7.93
N ALA A 34 3.92 0.06 -8.06
CA ALA A 34 2.93 0.93 -7.46
C ALA A 34 3.04 0.83 -5.92
N THR A 35 3.49 1.92 -5.30
CA THR A 35 3.60 2.02 -3.84
C THR A 35 2.57 3.01 -3.32
N ASN A 36 1.89 2.66 -2.23
CA ASN A 36 1.02 3.62 -1.55
C ASN A 36 1.89 4.63 -0.82
N VAL A 37 1.65 5.91 -1.06
CA VAL A 37 2.41 7.01 -0.47
C VAL A 37 1.45 8.00 0.15
N ILE A 38 1.70 8.32 1.41
CA ILE A 38 1.03 9.42 2.11
C ILE A 38 1.99 10.58 2.22
N ILE A 39 1.54 11.76 1.76
CA ILE A 39 2.27 13.01 1.88
C ILE A 39 1.40 13.97 2.69
N VAL A 40 1.93 14.41 3.81
CA VAL A 40 1.30 15.44 4.65
C VAL A 40 2.01 16.75 4.33
N ASP A 41 1.29 17.70 3.77
CA ASP A 41 1.75 19.06 3.53
C ASP A 41 1.12 19.97 4.59
N GLU A 42 1.94 20.40 5.54
CA GLU A 42 1.52 21.23 6.67
C GLU A 42 1.28 22.69 6.27
N GLU A 43 2.02 23.21 5.29
CA GLU A 43 1.90 24.59 4.82
C GLU A 43 0.54 24.83 4.17
N HIS A 44 0.08 23.87 3.36
CA HIS A 44 -1.18 23.95 2.64
C HIS A 44 -2.34 23.24 3.37
N LYS A 45 -2.06 22.60 4.51
CA LYS A 45 -2.99 21.73 5.25
C LYS A 45 -3.68 20.70 4.34
N THR A 46 -2.89 20.01 3.54
CA THR A 46 -3.38 18.98 2.62
C THR A 46 -2.72 17.63 2.89
N ILE A 47 -3.53 16.58 2.93
CA ILE A 47 -3.07 15.19 2.93
C ILE A 47 -3.31 14.61 1.56
N PHE A 48 -2.23 14.12 0.96
CA PHE A 48 -2.31 13.30 -0.24
C PHE A 48 -2.23 11.84 0.18
N ASP A 49 -3.31 11.11 -0.08
CA ASP A 49 -3.33 9.65 -0.05
C ASP A 49 -3.46 9.15 -1.49
N GLY A 50 -2.47 8.38 -1.95
CA GLY A 50 -2.43 7.94 -3.32
C GLY A 50 -1.34 6.93 -3.63
N VAL A 51 -1.24 6.61 -4.91
CA VAL A 51 -0.31 5.62 -5.43
C VAL A 51 0.79 6.34 -6.20
N TRP A 52 2.03 6.05 -5.86
CA TRP A 52 3.18 6.44 -6.65
C TRP A 52 3.56 5.28 -7.57
N THR A 53 3.43 5.49 -8.87
CA THR A 53 3.84 4.53 -9.91
C THR A 53 4.52 5.27 -11.06
N MET A 54 5.59 4.69 -11.61
CA MET A 54 6.29 5.19 -12.79
C MET A 54 6.65 6.69 -12.70
N GLY A 55 7.06 7.14 -11.51
CA GLY A 55 7.44 8.53 -11.25
C GLY A 55 6.26 9.51 -11.07
N LYS A 56 5.02 9.10 -11.30
CA LYS A 56 3.82 9.94 -11.15
C LYS A 56 3.06 9.61 -9.88
N LYS A 57 2.60 10.66 -9.18
CA LYS A 57 1.72 10.55 -8.01
C LYS A 57 0.28 10.57 -8.50
N LEU A 58 -0.44 9.48 -8.31
CA LEU A 58 -1.86 9.33 -8.66
C LEU A 58 -2.69 9.35 -7.39
N GLY A 59 -3.48 10.39 -7.22
CA GLY A 59 -4.31 10.61 -6.03
C GLY A 59 -4.89 12.01 -6.03
N LYS A 60 -5.74 12.31 -5.05
CA LYS A 60 -6.31 13.64 -4.88
C LYS A 60 -5.88 14.19 -3.51
N PRO A 61 -5.30 15.39 -3.44
CA PRO A 61 -5.04 16.02 -2.16
C PRO A 61 -6.37 16.37 -1.50
N VAL A 62 -6.52 15.99 -0.23
CA VAL A 62 -7.67 16.32 0.61
C VAL A 62 -7.22 17.35 1.64
N LYS A 63 -7.97 18.45 1.77
CA LYS A 63 -7.69 19.45 2.81
C LYS A 63 -8.12 18.92 4.16
N TYR A 64 -7.28 19.09 5.18
CA TYR A 64 -7.60 18.78 6.56
C TYR A 64 -7.54 20.05 7.42
N HIS A 65 -8.29 20.09 8.52
CA HIS A 65 -8.28 21.27 9.40
C HIS A 65 -7.25 21.12 10.53
N SER A 66 -7.29 19.98 11.23
CA SER A 66 -6.31 19.61 12.25
C SER A 66 -6.06 18.10 12.32
N ILE A 67 -4.87 17.72 12.77
CA ILE A 67 -4.51 16.32 13.03
C ILE A 67 -4.83 16.03 14.49
N GLU A 68 -5.72 15.07 14.74
CA GLU A 68 -6.13 14.71 16.12
C GLU A 68 -5.01 13.94 16.82
N LYS A 69 -4.52 12.87 16.18
CA LYS A 69 -3.47 12.02 16.76
C LYS A 69 -2.87 11.05 15.75
N ILE A 70 -1.67 10.58 16.07
CA ILE A 70 -1.06 9.41 15.45
C ILE A 70 -1.12 8.26 16.45
N PHE A 71 -1.68 7.12 16.05
CA PHE A 71 -1.83 5.96 16.93
C PHE A 71 -1.29 4.68 16.28
N LEU A 72 -0.81 3.76 17.12
CA LEU A 72 -0.38 2.43 16.73
C LEU A 72 -1.47 1.43 17.07
N ASN A 73 -1.77 0.52 16.14
CA ASN A 73 -2.68 -0.57 16.35
C ASN A 73 -1.96 -1.90 16.15
N LYS A 74 -2.05 -2.79 17.14
CA LYS A 74 -1.50 -4.15 17.05
C LYS A 74 -2.50 -5.05 16.32
N VAL A 75 -2.17 -5.43 15.10
CA VAL A 75 -3.00 -6.28 14.26
C VAL A 75 -2.43 -7.69 14.24
N LYS A 76 -3.26 -8.69 14.55
CA LYS A 76 -2.90 -10.10 14.40
C LYS A 76 -3.04 -10.48 12.93
N THR A 77 -1.95 -10.91 12.31
CA THR A 77 -1.94 -11.39 10.92
C THR A 77 -1.81 -12.90 10.92
N LYS A 78 -2.69 -13.58 10.18
CA LYS A 78 -2.64 -15.04 10.02
C LYS A 78 -2.34 -15.33 8.56
N GLN A 79 -1.17 -15.89 8.30
CA GLN A 79 -0.78 -16.33 6.96
C GLN A 79 -0.95 -17.85 6.89
N THR A 80 -1.68 -18.31 5.89
CA THR A 80 -1.85 -19.75 5.62
C THR A 80 -1.12 -20.06 4.33
N MET A 81 -0.09 -20.91 4.43
CA MET A 81 0.65 -21.41 3.27
C MET A 81 0.18 -22.82 2.97
N TYR A 82 -0.24 -23.04 1.73
CA TYR A 82 -0.62 -24.35 1.22
C TYR A 82 0.55 -24.92 0.42
N SER A 83 1.04 -26.10 0.81
CA SER A 83 2.02 -26.84 0.03
C SER A 83 1.33 -27.72 -1.02
N LEU A 84 2.06 -28.07 -2.07
CA LEU A 84 1.64 -29.08 -3.06
C LEU A 84 1.38 -30.46 -2.45
N SER A 85 1.94 -30.75 -1.26
CA SER A 85 1.72 -32.00 -0.51
C SER A 85 0.45 -32.00 0.35
N ASN A 86 -0.48 -31.08 0.11
CA ASN A 86 -1.73 -30.91 0.86
C ASN A 86 -1.51 -30.64 2.37
N GLN A 87 -0.33 -30.14 2.74
CA GLN A 87 -0.02 -29.69 4.09
C GLN A 87 -0.24 -28.18 4.16
N SER A 88 -0.95 -27.72 5.18
CA SER A 88 -1.15 -26.30 5.45
C SER A 88 -0.34 -25.88 6.66
N ASN A 89 0.58 -24.93 6.48
CA ASN A 89 1.26 -24.27 7.59
C ASN A 89 0.57 -22.94 7.88
N VAL A 90 0.16 -22.77 9.13
CA VAL A 90 -0.47 -21.54 9.61
C VAL A 90 0.55 -20.80 10.46
N VAL A 91 1.01 -19.65 9.97
CA VAL A 91 1.89 -18.76 10.72
C VAL A 91 1.06 -17.61 11.26
N ALA A 92 0.90 -17.56 12.58
CA ALA A 92 0.33 -16.42 13.27
C ALA A 92 1.45 -15.42 13.58
N ASN A 93 1.30 -14.20 13.08
CA ASN A 93 2.23 -13.11 13.32
C ASN A 93 1.49 -11.89 13.89
N HIS A 94 2.24 -10.94 14.40
CA HIS A 94 1.73 -9.67 14.89
C HIS A 94 2.40 -8.55 14.09
N GLU A 95 1.60 -7.57 13.68
CA GLU A 95 2.08 -6.41 12.94
C GLU A 95 1.51 -5.15 13.59
N TYR A 96 2.38 -4.19 13.88
CA TYR A 96 2.01 -2.89 14.41
C TYR A 96 1.79 -1.94 13.23
N ARG A 97 0.56 -1.43 13.10
CA ARG A 97 0.15 -0.53 12.02
C ARG A 97 -0.07 0.87 12.59
N ALA A 98 0.62 1.85 12.02
CA ALA A 98 0.51 3.25 12.40
C ALA A 98 -0.51 3.96 11.52
N TYR A 99 -1.39 4.74 12.15
CA TYR A 99 -2.42 5.53 11.47
C TYR A 99 -2.38 6.98 11.95
N LEU A 100 -2.66 7.89 11.02
CA LEU A 100 -2.92 9.31 11.30
C LEU A 100 -4.43 9.52 11.30
N LYS A 101 -4.96 10.02 12.42
CA LYS A 101 -6.37 10.36 12.57
C LYS A 101 -6.55 11.87 12.49
N LEU A 102 -7.49 12.28 11.66
CA LEU A 102 -7.93 13.67 11.54
C LEU A 102 -9.11 13.97 12.47
N ASP A 103 -9.33 15.25 12.73
CA ASP A 103 -10.46 15.76 13.52
C ASP A 103 -11.84 15.40 12.95
N ASN A 104 -11.94 15.29 11.63
CA ASN A 104 -13.14 14.83 10.92
C ASN A 104 -13.42 13.32 11.11
N GLY A 105 -12.52 12.58 11.78
CA GLY A 105 -12.63 11.15 12.03
C GLY A 105 -11.94 10.26 10.98
N ASP A 106 -11.44 10.83 9.89
CA ASP A 106 -10.75 10.09 8.84
C ASP A 106 -9.42 9.52 9.33
N LYS A 107 -9.07 8.34 8.80
CA LYS A 107 -7.88 7.60 9.18
C LYS A 107 -7.03 7.29 7.95
N TYR A 108 -5.76 7.67 8.02
CA TYR A 108 -4.78 7.48 6.96
C TYR A 108 -3.68 6.53 7.41
N PHE A 109 -3.37 5.53 6.59
CA PHE A 109 -2.35 4.53 6.91
C PHE A 109 -0.94 5.07 6.63
N LEU A 110 -0.09 5.15 7.65
CA LEU A 110 1.26 5.68 7.48
C LEU A 110 2.26 4.58 7.10
N PHE A 111 2.38 3.56 7.96
CA PHE A 111 3.29 2.45 7.78
C PHE A 111 2.91 1.27 8.68
N SER A 112 3.51 0.12 8.42
CA SER A 112 3.45 -1.05 9.30
C SER A 112 4.83 -1.59 9.62
N HIS A 113 4.96 -2.21 10.80
CA HIS A 113 6.21 -2.81 11.24
C HIS A 113 5.95 -4.01 12.18
N PRO A 114 6.69 -5.12 12.07
CA PRO A 114 6.47 -6.30 12.91
C PRO A 114 6.92 -6.10 14.38
N LEU A 115 7.98 -5.31 14.61
CA LEU A 115 8.49 -4.99 15.95
C LEU A 115 7.86 -3.72 16.50
N GLU A 116 7.40 -3.77 17.75
CA GLU A 116 6.77 -2.67 18.48
C GLU A 116 7.70 -1.49 18.70
N GLU A 117 8.88 -1.73 19.29
CA GLU A 117 9.87 -0.70 19.64
C GLU A 117 10.27 0.15 18.41
N ARG A 118 10.53 -0.50 17.27
CA ARG A 118 10.83 0.20 16.01
C ARG A 118 9.63 0.94 15.42
N ALA A 119 8.41 0.46 15.67
CA ALA A 119 7.20 1.14 15.24
C ALA A 119 7.00 2.42 16.07
N GLU A 120 7.19 2.33 17.39
CA GLU A 120 7.12 3.47 18.31
C GLU A 120 8.19 4.52 18.00
N GLU A 121 9.45 4.11 17.82
CA GLU A 121 10.54 5.03 17.46
C GLU A 121 10.22 5.83 16.19
N LYS A 122 9.67 5.16 15.16
CA LYS A 122 9.25 5.82 13.92
C LYS A 122 8.06 6.77 14.14
N VAL A 123 7.08 6.38 14.96
CA VAL A 123 5.96 7.26 15.30
C VAL A 123 6.44 8.50 16.04
N THR A 124 7.34 8.35 17.02
CA THR A 124 7.92 9.48 17.77
C THR A 124 8.63 10.45 16.84
N LYS A 125 9.47 9.96 15.92
CA LYS A 125 10.12 10.79 14.90
C LYS A 125 9.13 11.53 14.01
N ILE A 126 7.99 10.92 13.69
CA ILE A 126 6.96 11.55 12.86
C ILE A 126 6.18 12.61 13.67
N ARG A 127 5.88 12.35 14.95
CA ARG A 127 5.24 13.32 15.84
C ARG A 127 6.08 14.57 16.03
N GLU A 128 7.38 14.41 16.25
CA GLU A 128 8.35 15.50 16.35
C GLU A 128 8.37 16.35 15.07
N LYS A 129 8.39 15.71 13.89
CA LYS A 129 8.40 16.41 12.60
C LYS A 129 7.12 17.17 12.28
N LEU A 130 5.98 16.69 12.77
CA LEU A 130 4.67 17.32 12.55
C LEU A 130 4.29 18.28 13.69
N ALA A 131 5.21 18.58 14.61
CA ALA A 131 5.00 19.44 15.79
C ALA A 131 3.75 19.09 16.62
N LEU A 132 3.34 17.81 16.60
CA LEU A 132 2.20 17.32 17.36
C LEU A 132 2.66 17.05 18.81
N LYS A 133 2.20 17.89 19.74
CA LYS A 133 2.41 17.70 21.19
C LYS A 133 1.70 16.46 21.73
#